data_AF-A0A962GNE0-F1
#
_entry.id   AF-A0A962GNE0-F1
#
_cell.length_a   1.000
_cell.length_b   1.000
_cell.length_c   1.000
_cell.angle_alpha   90.00
_cell.angle_beta   90.00
_cell.angle_gamma   90.00
#
_symmetry.space_group_name_H-M   'P 1'
#
loop_
_entity.id
_entity.type
_entity.pdbx_description
1 polymer ?
#
loop_
_entity_poly.entity_id
_entity_poly.type
_entity_poly.pdbx_seq_one_letter_code
_entity_poly.pdbx_strand_id
1 'polypeptide(L)'
;DDDDLRRGQPTCHKAFGEAMAILAGDALQALAFEHLAAAPALDTVASLQRVAMLRLLGAACGPAGMAGGQAFDLDAVGLRLDLPQLERMHRYKTGALILASVQLGALAAGAVEGPRWDAISRYGRELGLAFQIHDDVLDVLADTETLGKQQGADQARGKPTYPAIIGLEQAQALAQSHMQSALDALQPLGEHGAILADLAHYTVQRAY
;
A
#
# COMPACT_ATOMS: atom_id res chain seq x y z
N ASP A 1 -1.03 -8.44 14.64
CA ASP A 1 -1.13 -7.11 15.26
C ASP A 1 -1.99 -7.10 16.51
N ASP A 2 -3.09 -7.87 16.61
CA ASP A 2 -3.90 -7.93 17.85
C ASP A 2 -4.41 -6.54 18.29
N ASP A 3 -4.85 -5.75 17.30
CA ASP A 3 -5.41 -4.42 17.52
C ASP A 3 -6.88 -4.50 17.94
N ASP A 4 -7.25 -3.79 18.99
CA ASP A 4 -8.64 -3.70 19.44
C ASP A 4 -9.47 -2.69 18.62
N LEU A 5 -8.82 -1.68 18.03
CA LEU A 5 -9.46 -0.59 17.28
C LEU A 5 -8.89 -0.43 15.87
N ARG A 6 -9.75 -0.09 14.92
CA ARG A 6 -9.39 0.31 13.55
C ARG A 6 -10.44 1.28 13.02
N ARG A 7 -10.02 2.41 12.41
CA ARG A 7 -10.93 3.44 11.86
C ARG A 7 -11.92 3.97 12.90
N GLY A 8 -11.48 4.13 14.16
CA GLY A 8 -12.32 4.61 15.26
C GLY A 8 -13.41 3.63 15.72
N GLN A 9 -13.37 2.36 15.30
CA GLN A 9 -14.34 1.32 15.64
C GLN A 9 -13.62 0.05 16.12
N PRO A 10 -14.31 -0.85 16.86
CA PRO A 10 -13.74 -2.16 17.18
C PRO A 10 -13.31 -2.92 15.93
N THR A 11 -12.16 -3.61 15.99
CA THR A 11 -11.73 -4.48 14.88
C THR A 11 -12.72 -5.63 14.66
N CYS A 12 -12.70 -6.22 13.46
CA CYS A 12 -13.67 -7.26 13.08
C CYS A 12 -13.72 -8.42 14.08
N HIS A 13 -12.57 -8.86 14.61
CA HIS A 13 -12.54 -9.96 15.57
C HIS A 13 -13.08 -9.56 16.96
N LYS A 14 -12.97 -8.28 17.34
CA LYS A 14 -13.58 -7.76 18.58
C LYS A 14 -15.09 -7.61 18.45
N ALA A 15 -15.58 -7.20 17.27
CA ALA A 15 -17.00 -7.00 17.03
C ALA A 15 -17.76 -8.31 16.75
N PHE A 16 -17.13 -9.26 16.04
CA PHE A 16 -17.80 -10.44 15.49
C PHE A 16 -17.14 -11.78 15.84
N GLY A 17 -16.03 -11.76 16.59
CA GLY A 17 -15.23 -12.95 16.91
C GLY A 17 -14.21 -13.31 15.83
N GLU A 18 -13.17 -14.05 16.23
CA GLU A 18 -12.03 -14.41 15.35
C GLU A 18 -12.46 -15.23 14.13
N ALA A 19 -13.32 -16.25 14.32
CA ALA A 19 -13.77 -17.10 13.23
C ALA A 19 -14.48 -16.29 12.13
N MET A 20 -15.35 -15.35 12.51
CA MET A 20 -16.02 -14.48 11.56
C MET A 20 -15.06 -13.49 10.89
N ALA A 21 -14.07 -12.98 11.61
CA ALA A 21 -13.07 -12.08 11.04
C ALA A 21 -12.20 -12.77 9.97
N ILE A 22 -11.81 -14.04 10.20
CA ILE A 22 -11.09 -14.85 9.22
C ILE A 22 -11.95 -15.09 7.98
N LEU A 23 -13.19 -15.58 8.17
CA LEU A 23 -14.10 -15.85 7.06
C LEU A 23 -14.46 -14.60 6.26
N ALA A 24 -14.59 -13.44 6.92
CA ALA A 24 -14.80 -12.17 6.23
C ALA A 24 -13.59 -11.78 5.37
N GLY A 25 -12.37 -11.98 5.86
CA GLY A 25 -11.14 -11.76 5.09
C GLY A 25 -11.07 -12.65 3.84
N ASP A 26 -11.31 -13.95 4.01
CA ASP A 26 -11.32 -14.93 2.92
C ASP A 26 -12.37 -14.57 1.85
N ALA A 27 -13.58 -14.23 2.29
CA ALA A 27 -14.68 -13.85 1.40
C ALA A 27 -14.40 -12.54 0.66
N LEU A 28 -13.87 -11.51 1.33
CA LEU A 28 -13.54 -10.23 0.70
C LEU A 28 -12.45 -10.37 -0.36
N GLN A 29 -11.45 -11.22 -0.11
CA GLN A 29 -10.42 -11.49 -1.10
C GLN A 29 -11.00 -12.20 -2.33
N ALA A 30 -11.84 -13.22 -2.15
CA ALA A 30 -12.52 -13.89 -3.27
C ALA A 30 -13.42 -12.93 -4.06
N LEU A 31 -14.17 -12.09 -3.33
CA LEU A 31 -15.09 -11.10 -3.90
C LEU A 31 -14.35 -10.05 -4.75
N ALA A 32 -13.11 -9.69 -4.41
CA ALA A 32 -12.31 -8.79 -5.22
C ALA A 32 -12.04 -9.34 -6.63
N PHE A 33 -11.74 -10.65 -6.75
CA PHE A 33 -11.57 -11.30 -8.06
C PHE A 33 -12.88 -11.42 -8.82
N GLU A 34 -13.98 -11.75 -8.12
CA GLU A 34 -15.31 -11.82 -8.73
C GLU A 34 -15.72 -10.46 -9.29
N HIS A 35 -15.59 -9.38 -8.51
CA HIS A 35 -15.89 -8.03 -8.96
C HIS A 35 -15.04 -7.62 -10.16
N LEU A 36 -13.73 -7.88 -10.14
CA LEU A 36 -12.86 -7.55 -11.26
C LEU A 36 -13.21 -8.37 -12.52
N ALA A 37 -13.58 -9.64 -12.35
CA ALA A 37 -13.96 -10.51 -13.45
C ALA A 37 -15.32 -10.17 -14.06
N ALA A 38 -16.26 -9.62 -13.28
CA ALA A 38 -17.64 -9.36 -13.69
C ALA A 38 -17.97 -7.86 -13.88
N ALA A 39 -17.01 -6.95 -13.70
CA ALA A 39 -17.24 -5.52 -13.78
C ALA A 39 -17.75 -5.08 -15.17
N PRO A 40 -18.96 -4.50 -15.28
CA PRO A 40 -19.50 -4.05 -16.57
C PRO A 40 -18.67 -2.95 -17.24
N ALA A 41 -17.97 -2.15 -16.43
CA ALA A 41 -17.05 -1.11 -16.92
C ALA A 41 -15.88 -1.66 -17.76
N LEU A 42 -15.65 -2.99 -17.72
CA LEU A 42 -14.58 -3.65 -18.45
C LEU A 42 -15.10 -4.45 -19.66
N ASP A 43 -16.37 -4.34 -20.05
CA ASP A 43 -16.95 -5.17 -21.13
C ASP A 43 -16.34 -4.91 -22.50
N THR A 44 -15.74 -3.74 -22.70
CA THR A 44 -14.96 -3.40 -23.89
C THR A 44 -13.49 -3.82 -23.81
N VAL A 45 -13.01 -4.24 -22.63
CA VAL A 45 -11.64 -4.69 -22.42
C VAL A 45 -11.51 -6.15 -22.89
N ALA A 46 -10.49 -6.43 -23.69
CA ALA A 46 -10.26 -7.77 -24.22
C ALA A 46 -10.14 -8.82 -23.09
N SER A 47 -10.71 -10.00 -23.27
CA SER A 47 -10.71 -11.06 -22.24
C SER A 47 -9.30 -11.41 -21.75
N LEU A 48 -8.30 -11.45 -22.64
CA LEU A 48 -6.90 -11.68 -22.26
C LEU A 48 -6.34 -10.58 -21.35
N GLN A 49 -6.75 -9.34 -21.54
CA GLN A 49 -6.36 -8.22 -20.71
C GLN A 49 -7.07 -8.28 -19.34
N ARG A 50 -8.33 -8.70 -19.30
CA ARG A 50 -9.04 -8.98 -18.03
C ARG A 50 -8.35 -10.10 -17.25
N VAL A 51 -7.87 -11.15 -17.91
CA VAL A 51 -7.04 -12.21 -17.30
C VAL A 51 -5.71 -11.63 -16.78
N ALA A 52 -5.07 -10.74 -17.53
CA ALA A 52 -3.85 -10.07 -17.07
C ALA A 52 -4.09 -9.23 -15.79
N MET A 53 -5.24 -8.54 -15.70
CA MET A 53 -5.65 -7.80 -14.50
C MET A 53 -5.85 -8.74 -13.29
N LEU A 54 -6.56 -9.86 -13.47
CA LEU A 54 -6.73 -10.87 -12.42
C LEU A 54 -5.39 -11.45 -11.96
N ARG A 55 -4.49 -11.75 -12.90
CA ARG A 55 -3.13 -12.24 -12.59
C ARG A 55 -2.33 -11.20 -11.82
N LEU A 56 -2.41 -9.94 -12.21
CA LEU A 56 -1.74 -8.83 -11.52
C LEU A 56 -2.22 -8.69 -10.08
N LEU A 57 -3.55 -8.67 -9.87
CA LEU A 57 -4.13 -8.60 -8.53
C LEU A 57 -3.72 -9.82 -7.68
N GLY A 58 -3.77 -11.02 -8.26
CA GLY A 58 -3.33 -12.25 -7.58
C GLY A 58 -1.87 -12.22 -7.17
N ALA A 59 -0.98 -11.74 -8.04
CA ALA A 59 0.44 -11.59 -7.71
C ALA A 59 0.66 -10.57 -6.58
N ALA A 60 -0.06 -9.44 -6.62
CA ALA A 60 0.05 -8.38 -5.62
C ALA A 60 -0.50 -8.78 -4.25
N CYS A 61 -1.55 -9.58 -4.18
CA CYS A 61 -2.07 -10.13 -2.92
C CYS A 61 -1.23 -11.31 -2.40
N GLY A 62 -0.60 -12.06 -3.30
CA GLY A 62 0.00 -13.36 -3.03
C GLY A 62 1.33 -13.34 -2.28
N PRO A 63 2.06 -14.48 -2.28
CA PRO A 63 3.29 -14.66 -1.49
C PRO A 63 4.46 -13.81 -1.99
N ALA A 64 4.44 -13.38 -3.25
CA ALA A 64 5.41 -12.42 -3.81
C ALA A 64 4.90 -10.97 -3.72
N GLY A 65 3.88 -10.71 -2.90
CA GLY A 65 3.23 -9.43 -2.71
C GLY A 65 2.87 -9.21 -1.23
N MET A 66 1.69 -8.66 -0.99
CA MET A 66 1.17 -8.29 0.33
C MET A 66 1.32 -9.41 1.36
N ALA A 67 0.88 -10.64 1.05
CA ALA A 67 0.94 -11.74 2.02
C ALA A 67 2.38 -12.10 2.40
N GLY A 68 3.32 -12.09 1.45
CA GLY A 68 4.74 -12.30 1.73
C GLY A 68 5.36 -11.18 2.54
N GLY A 69 5.01 -9.93 2.24
CA GLY A 69 5.43 -8.78 3.04
C GLY A 69 4.89 -8.82 4.47
N GLN A 70 3.65 -9.27 4.65
CA GLN A 70 3.03 -9.46 5.96
C GLN A 70 3.71 -10.59 6.75
N ALA A 71 4.08 -11.70 6.10
CA ALA A 71 4.83 -12.77 6.74
C ALA A 71 6.20 -12.27 7.22
N PHE A 72 6.92 -11.53 6.37
CA PHE A 72 8.19 -10.92 6.75
C PHE A 72 8.06 -9.95 7.93
N ASP A 73 7.00 -9.12 7.96
CA ASP A 73 6.71 -8.19 9.05
C ASP A 73 6.50 -8.90 10.39
N LEU A 74 5.79 -10.04 10.37
CA LEU A 74 5.59 -10.86 11.57
C LEU A 74 6.91 -11.49 12.05
N ASP A 75 7.73 -12.00 11.13
CA ASP A 75 9.03 -12.61 11.45
C ASP A 75 10.07 -11.57 11.91
N ALA A 76 9.91 -10.31 11.51
CA ALA A 76 10.82 -9.22 11.85
C ALA A 76 10.61 -8.65 13.26
N VAL A 77 9.53 -9.02 13.96
CA VAL A 77 9.23 -8.52 15.32
C VAL A 77 10.36 -8.88 16.28
N GLY A 78 10.92 -7.86 16.94
CA GLY A 78 12.05 -8.01 17.87
C GLY A 78 13.42 -8.17 17.19
N LEU A 79 13.49 -8.15 15.86
CA LEU A 79 14.73 -8.14 15.11
C LEU A 79 15.14 -6.71 14.71
N ARG A 80 16.45 -6.48 14.56
CA ARG A 80 16.96 -5.25 13.95
C ARG A 80 17.13 -5.47 12.45
N LEU A 81 16.24 -4.88 11.67
CA LEU A 81 16.40 -4.82 10.22
C LEU A 81 17.38 -3.71 9.82
N ASP A 82 18.11 -3.93 8.74
CA ASP A 82 18.74 -2.84 8.02
C ASP A 82 17.73 -2.12 7.09
N LEU A 83 18.12 -0.94 6.59
CA LEU A 83 17.26 -0.14 5.73
C LEU A 83 16.83 -0.87 4.44
N PRO A 84 17.71 -1.59 3.72
CA PRO A 84 17.30 -2.41 2.57
C PRO A 84 16.27 -3.50 2.89
N GLN A 85 16.39 -4.17 4.04
CA GLN A 85 15.43 -5.18 4.48
C GLN A 85 14.07 -4.55 4.80
N LEU A 86 14.07 -3.42 5.53
CA LEU A 86 12.86 -2.65 5.85
C LEU A 86 12.16 -2.19 4.56
N GLU A 87 12.90 -1.60 3.63
CA GLU A 87 12.36 -1.14 2.35
C GLU A 87 11.76 -2.30 1.56
N ARG A 88 12.46 -3.44 1.47
CA ARG A 88 11.97 -4.63 0.79
C ARG A 88 10.67 -5.12 1.42
N MET A 89 10.58 -5.19 2.74
CA MET A 89 9.36 -5.57 3.45
C MET A 89 8.20 -4.65 3.07
N HIS A 90 8.38 -3.33 3.13
CA HIS A 90 7.32 -2.37 2.83
C HIS A 90 6.92 -2.35 1.35
N ARG A 91 7.86 -2.58 0.42
CA ARG A 91 7.54 -2.77 -1.00
C ARG A 91 6.57 -3.93 -1.22
N TYR A 92 6.70 -5.01 -0.45
CA TYR A 92 5.78 -6.14 -0.53
C TYR A 92 4.48 -5.91 0.25
N LYS A 93 4.58 -5.55 1.54
CA LYS A 93 3.44 -5.46 2.47
C LYS A 93 2.43 -4.40 2.03
N THR A 94 2.92 -3.22 1.63
CA THR A 94 2.08 -2.05 1.34
C THR A 94 2.21 -1.62 -0.12
N GLY A 95 3.43 -1.56 -0.63
CA GLY A 95 3.71 -1.07 -1.98
C GLY A 95 3.10 -1.92 -3.10
N ALA A 96 3.02 -3.25 -2.93
CA ALA A 96 2.54 -4.16 -3.97
C ALA A 96 1.10 -3.86 -4.40
N LEU A 97 0.20 -3.62 -3.44
CA LEU A 97 -1.20 -3.32 -3.73
C LEU A 97 -1.41 -1.89 -4.25
N ILE A 98 -0.62 -0.92 -3.79
CA ILE A 98 -0.64 0.45 -4.34
C ILE A 98 -0.20 0.43 -5.81
N LEU A 99 0.90 -0.27 -6.11
CA LEU A 99 1.37 -0.47 -7.48
C LEU A 99 0.33 -1.19 -8.34
N ALA A 100 -0.25 -2.28 -7.84
CA ALA A 100 -1.27 -3.01 -8.57
C ALA A 100 -2.50 -2.15 -8.86
N SER A 101 -2.92 -1.29 -7.93
CA SER A 101 -4.07 -0.40 -8.10
C SER A 101 -3.90 0.53 -9.30
N VAL A 102 -2.74 1.18 -9.42
CA VAL A 102 -2.47 2.09 -10.54
C VAL A 102 -2.25 1.34 -11.86
N GLN A 103 -1.61 0.16 -11.80
CA GLN A 103 -1.41 -0.69 -12.98
C GLN A 103 -2.72 -1.30 -13.48
N LEU A 104 -3.67 -1.63 -12.60
CA LEU A 104 -5.00 -2.08 -13.00
C LEU A 104 -5.75 -0.98 -13.76
N GLY A 105 -5.63 0.29 -13.34
CA GLY A 105 -6.15 1.43 -14.09
C GLY A 105 -5.50 1.56 -15.48
N ALA A 106 -4.18 1.41 -15.57
CA ALA A 106 -3.46 1.42 -16.84
C ALA A 106 -3.92 0.29 -17.78
N LEU A 107 -4.04 -0.94 -17.25
CA LEU A 107 -4.57 -2.08 -17.98
C LEU A 107 -6.00 -1.84 -18.42
N ALA A 108 -6.89 -1.30 -17.59
CA ALA A 108 -8.25 -1.00 -18.00
C ALA A 108 -8.30 0.01 -19.17
N ALA A 109 -7.36 0.95 -19.21
CA ALA A 109 -7.24 1.97 -20.25
C ALA A 109 -6.48 1.53 -21.52
N GLY A 110 -6.06 0.26 -21.62
CA GLY A 110 -5.31 -0.22 -22.79
C GLY A 110 -3.79 0.01 -22.73
N ALA A 111 -3.27 0.63 -21.67
CA ALA A 111 -1.84 0.87 -21.50
C ALA A 111 -1.17 -0.36 -20.88
N VAL A 112 -0.70 -1.27 -21.72
CA VAL A 112 -0.05 -2.54 -21.30
C VAL A 112 1.48 -2.48 -21.32
N GLU A 113 2.06 -1.53 -22.07
CA GLU A 113 3.51 -1.36 -22.23
C GLU A 113 3.86 0.08 -22.65
N GLY A 114 5.16 0.36 -22.73
CA GLY A 114 5.68 1.64 -23.21
C GLY A 114 5.65 2.77 -22.17
N PRO A 115 5.88 4.02 -22.59
CA PRO A 115 6.18 5.13 -21.68
C PRO A 115 5.09 5.40 -20.63
N ARG A 116 3.81 5.19 -20.98
CA ARG A 116 2.69 5.38 -20.02
C ARG A 116 2.67 4.29 -18.95
N TRP A 117 2.90 3.04 -19.35
CA TRP A 117 2.99 1.92 -18.41
C TRP A 117 4.19 2.09 -17.46
N ASP A 118 5.34 2.47 -18.00
CA ASP A 118 6.56 2.67 -17.21
C ASP A 118 6.41 3.83 -16.22
N ALA A 119 5.82 4.95 -16.66
CA ALA A 119 5.48 6.09 -15.83
C ALA A 119 4.57 5.69 -14.66
N ILE A 120 3.43 5.04 -14.94
CA ILE A 120 2.46 4.60 -13.93
C ILE A 120 3.07 3.58 -12.96
N SER A 121 3.89 2.66 -13.48
CA SER A 121 4.54 1.64 -12.67
C SER A 121 5.60 2.23 -11.76
N ARG A 122 6.38 3.21 -12.24
CA ARG A 122 7.34 3.94 -11.39
C ARG A 122 6.62 4.76 -10.34
N TYR A 123 5.58 5.51 -10.73
CA TYR A 123 4.74 6.27 -9.80
C TYR A 123 4.21 5.39 -8.65
N GLY A 124 3.60 4.24 -8.96
CA GLY A 124 3.03 3.36 -7.93
C GLY A 124 4.08 2.79 -6.97
N ARG A 125 5.28 2.47 -7.46
CA ARG A 125 6.39 1.98 -6.62
C ARG A 125 6.89 3.04 -5.64
N GLU A 126 7.07 4.27 -6.12
CA GLU A 126 7.55 5.37 -5.30
C GLU A 126 6.49 5.83 -4.29
N LEU A 127 5.24 5.95 -4.75
CA LEU A 127 4.11 6.31 -3.88
C LEU A 127 3.92 5.28 -2.77
N GLY A 128 4.04 3.98 -3.08
CA GLY A 128 3.88 2.92 -2.08
C GLY A 128 4.90 2.98 -0.94
N LEU A 129 6.14 3.38 -1.24
CA LEU A 129 7.14 3.62 -0.20
C LEU A 129 6.87 4.91 0.56
N ALA A 130 6.58 6.01 -0.14
CA ALA A 130 6.24 7.28 0.50
C ALA A 130 5.09 7.13 1.50
N PHE A 131 4.04 6.37 1.13
CA PHE A 131 2.89 6.09 1.97
C PHE A 131 3.29 5.43 3.29
N GLN A 132 4.12 4.40 3.22
CA GLN A 132 4.50 3.63 4.40
C GLN A 132 5.49 4.37 5.29
N ILE A 133 6.47 5.07 4.72
CA ILE A 133 7.38 5.92 5.48
C ILE A 133 6.58 7.00 6.23
N HIS A 134 5.59 7.60 5.56
CA HIS A 134 4.72 8.58 6.20
C HIS A 134 3.83 7.97 7.29
N ASP A 135 3.32 6.75 7.11
CA ASP A 135 2.55 6.04 8.15
C ASP A 135 3.40 5.80 9.41
N ASP A 136 4.67 5.39 9.24
CA ASP A 136 5.62 5.23 10.35
C ASP A 136 5.93 6.56 11.05
N VAL A 137 6.04 7.66 10.29
CA VAL A 137 6.24 9.01 10.84
C VAL A 137 5.01 9.46 11.64
N LEU A 138 3.81 9.20 11.12
CA LEU A 138 2.56 9.52 11.80
C LEU A 138 2.39 8.71 13.10
N ASP A 139 2.79 7.44 13.13
CA ASP A 139 2.73 6.60 14.35
C ASP A 139 3.53 7.18 15.52
N VAL A 140 4.59 7.94 15.22
CA VAL A 140 5.41 8.67 16.20
C VAL A 140 4.77 10.00 16.60
N LEU A 141 4.26 10.76 15.63
CA LEU A 141 3.87 12.16 15.82
C LEU A 141 2.42 12.39 16.24
N ALA A 142 1.50 11.60 15.73
CA ALA A 142 0.07 11.88 15.87
C ALA A 142 -0.52 11.19 17.11
N ASP A 143 -1.48 11.87 17.73
CA ASP A 143 -2.21 11.31 18.87
C ASP A 143 -3.16 10.18 18.44
N THR A 144 -3.61 9.40 19.43
CA THR A 144 -4.45 8.21 19.21
C THR A 144 -5.82 8.58 18.63
N GLU A 145 -6.36 9.75 18.96
CA GLU A 145 -7.65 10.22 18.42
C GLU A 145 -7.56 10.52 16.92
N THR A 146 -6.45 11.10 16.47
CA THR A 146 -6.22 11.45 15.07
C THR A 146 -5.94 10.20 14.22
N LEU A 147 -5.15 9.25 14.71
CA LEU A 147 -4.79 8.05 13.95
C LEU A 147 -5.88 6.96 13.95
N GLY A 148 -6.79 6.99 14.93
CA GLY A 148 -7.76 5.93 15.15
C GLY A 148 -7.13 4.55 15.48
N LYS A 149 -5.83 4.55 15.84
CA LYS A 149 -5.01 3.45 16.41
C LYS A 149 -4.12 4.03 17.52
N GLN A 150 -3.67 3.20 18.46
CA GLN A 150 -2.85 3.64 19.60
C GLN A 150 -1.49 4.22 19.12
N GLN A 151 -1.15 5.44 19.57
CA GLN A 151 0.14 6.08 19.27
C GLN A 151 1.32 5.24 19.79
N GLY A 152 2.38 5.11 18.98
CA GLY A 152 3.57 4.35 19.34
C GLY A 152 3.34 2.83 19.48
N ALA A 153 2.27 2.30 18.89
CA ALA A 153 1.98 0.87 18.91
C ALA A 153 3.13 0.06 18.28
N ASP A 154 3.78 0.60 17.24
CA ASP A 154 4.88 -0.08 16.58
C ASP A 154 6.12 -0.15 17.48
N GLN A 155 6.44 0.93 18.18
CA GLN A 155 7.54 0.95 19.15
C GLN A 155 7.28 0.02 20.33
N ALA A 156 6.05 0.01 20.87
CA ALA A 156 5.65 -0.87 21.97
C ALA A 156 5.75 -2.36 21.61
N ARG A 157 5.56 -2.70 20.33
CA ARG A 157 5.65 -4.06 19.80
C ARG A 157 7.02 -4.43 19.25
N GLY A 158 8.00 -3.52 19.29
CA GLY A 158 9.34 -3.76 18.76
C GLY A 158 9.35 -3.98 17.25
N LYS A 159 8.43 -3.34 16.52
CA LYS A 159 8.41 -3.38 15.05
C LYS A 159 9.49 -2.46 14.48
N PRO A 160 10.20 -2.88 13.42
CA PRO A 160 11.16 -2.03 12.74
C PRO A 160 10.41 -0.96 11.92
N THR A 161 10.71 0.31 12.16
CA THR A 161 10.14 1.46 11.44
C THR A 161 11.23 2.38 10.91
N TYR A 162 10.92 3.21 9.92
CA TYR A 162 11.89 4.17 9.38
C TYR A 162 12.44 5.14 10.44
N PRO A 163 11.60 5.80 11.27
CA PRO A 163 12.10 6.69 12.32
C PRO A 163 13.01 5.98 13.33
N ALA A 164 12.80 4.69 13.60
CA ALA A 164 13.63 3.92 14.51
C ALA A 164 15.03 3.60 13.95
N ILE A 165 15.17 3.49 12.61
CA ILE A 165 16.43 3.15 11.95
C ILE A 165 17.24 4.40 11.59
N ILE A 166 16.60 5.39 10.96
CA ILE A 166 17.29 6.56 10.38
C ILE A 166 16.96 7.88 11.10
N GLY A 167 16.05 7.87 12.08
CA GLY A 167 15.59 9.07 12.76
C GLY A 167 14.44 9.77 12.04
N LEU A 168 13.64 10.51 12.80
CA LEU A 168 12.39 11.13 12.33
C LEU A 168 12.61 12.11 11.16
N GLU A 169 13.58 13.01 11.28
CA GLU A 169 13.87 14.02 10.24
C GLU A 169 14.29 13.37 8.91
N GLN A 170 15.12 12.32 8.98
CA GLN A 170 15.56 11.59 7.79
C GLN A 170 14.41 10.78 7.17
N ALA A 171 13.54 10.20 7.99
CA ALA A 171 12.34 9.52 7.51
C ALA A 171 11.38 10.49 6.78
N GLN A 172 11.16 11.69 7.32
CA GLN A 172 10.36 12.73 6.66
C GLN A 172 10.97 13.16 5.31
N ALA A 173 12.28 13.40 5.27
CA ALA A 173 12.98 13.74 4.04
C ALA A 173 12.92 12.60 3.00
N LEU A 174 13.02 11.35 3.45
CA LEU A 174 12.92 10.18 2.57
C LEU A 174 11.51 10.03 1.99
N ALA A 175 10.45 10.23 2.79
CA ALA A 175 9.08 10.23 2.28
C ALA A 175 8.86 11.31 1.21
N GLN A 176 9.37 12.53 1.44
CA GLN A 176 9.31 13.62 0.46
C GLN A 176 10.08 13.29 -0.83
N SER A 177 11.26 12.66 -0.72
CA SER A 177 12.06 12.21 -1.86
C SER A 177 11.33 11.19 -2.73
N HIS A 178 10.67 10.20 -2.11
CA HIS A 178 9.83 9.24 -2.83
C HIS A 178 8.60 9.89 -3.45
N MET A 179 7.93 10.83 -2.76
CA MET A 179 6.86 11.62 -3.36
C MET A 179 7.35 12.36 -4.60
N GLN A 180 8.49 13.06 -4.52
CA GLN A 180 9.04 13.79 -5.67
C GLN A 180 9.38 12.83 -6.82
N SER A 181 9.95 11.67 -6.53
CA SER A 181 10.23 10.64 -7.54
C SER A 181 8.96 10.10 -8.19
N ALA A 182 7.85 10.03 -7.45
CA ALA A 182 6.53 9.69 -8.00
C ALA A 182 6.02 10.80 -8.94
N LEU A 183 6.12 12.06 -8.54
CA LEU A 183 5.73 13.21 -9.37
C LEU A 183 6.53 13.28 -10.67
N ASP A 184 7.85 13.09 -10.59
CA ASP A 184 8.73 13.08 -11.76
C ASP A 184 8.37 11.94 -12.73
N ALA A 185 7.91 10.80 -12.20
CA ALA A 185 7.47 9.68 -13.02
C ALA A 185 6.21 10.00 -13.85
N LEU A 186 5.40 10.98 -13.43
CA LEU A 186 4.16 11.37 -14.11
C LEU A 186 4.40 12.33 -15.29
N GLN A 187 5.61 12.88 -15.47
CA GLN A 187 5.91 13.82 -16.55
C GLN A 187 5.42 13.37 -17.95
N PRO A 188 5.59 12.08 -18.36
CA PRO A 188 5.10 11.61 -19.66
C PRO A 188 3.58 11.63 -19.84
N LEU A 189 2.81 11.72 -18.75
CA LEU A 189 1.34 11.79 -18.77
C LEU A 189 0.83 13.23 -18.98
N GLY A 190 1.67 14.24 -18.77
CA GLY A 190 1.29 15.64 -18.84
C GLY A 190 0.09 15.95 -17.92
N GLU A 191 -0.88 16.70 -18.42
CA GLU A 191 -2.09 17.07 -17.67
C GLU A 191 -2.93 15.87 -17.20
N HIS A 192 -2.85 14.73 -17.89
CA HIS A 192 -3.56 13.50 -17.50
C HIS A 192 -3.03 12.89 -16.19
N GLY A 193 -1.85 13.32 -15.73
CA GLY A 193 -1.26 12.92 -14.45
C GLY A 193 -1.73 13.74 -13.24
N ALA A 194 -2.54 14.79 -13.43
CA ALA A 194 -2.86 15.75 -12.35
C ALA A 194 -3.49 15.09 -11.11
N ILE A 195 -4.48 14.23 -11.28
CA ILE A 195 -5.13 13.53 -10.15
C ILE A 195 -4.14 12.62 -9.41
N LEU A 196 -3.20 11.99 -10.12
CA LEU A 196 -2.16 11.18 -9.50
C LEU A 196 -1.14 12.05 -8.74
N ALA A 197 -0.84 13.24 -9.25
CA ALA A 197 0.01 14.21 -8.56
C ALA A 197 -0.64 14.69 -7.25
N ASP A 198 -1.94 14.99 -7.27
CA ASP A 198 -2.70 15.38 -6.08
C ASP A 198 -2.70 14.27 -5.02
N LEU A 199 -2.88 13.01 -5.44
CA LEU A 199 -2.78 11.85 -4.54
C LEU A 199 -1.38 11.68 -3.95
N ALA A 200 -0.32 11.98 -4.71
CA ALA A 200 1.05 11.93 -4.20
C ALA A 200 1.29 12.98 -3.11
N HIS A 201 0.83 14.21 -3.34
CA HIS A 201 0.88 15.28 -2.33
C HIS A 201 0.09 14.91 -1.08
N TYR A 202 -1.15 14.45 -1.25
CA TYR A 202 -1.98 14.03 -0.14
C TYR A 202 -1.32 12.94 0.72
N THR A 203 -0.63 11.97 0.08
CA THR A 203 -0.04 10.82 0.76
C THR A 203 0.98 11.19 1.85
N VAL A 204 1.76 12.25 1.65
CA VAL A 204 2.78 12.73 2.61
C VAL A 204 2.36 13.99 3.38
N GLN A 205 1.18 14.55 3.08
CA GLN A 205 0.60 15.70 3.77
C GLN A 205 -0.56 15.33 4.69
N ARG A 206 -1.10 14.10 4.56
CA ARG A 206 -2.20 13.62 5.41
C ARG A 206 -1.78 13.64 6.88
N ALA A 207 -2.74 14.01 7.73
CA ALA A 207 -2.55 14.06 9.18
C ALA A 207 -3.03 12.78 9.91
N TYR A 208 -3.62 11.82 9.18
CA TYR A 208 -4.21 10.59 9.68
C TYR A 208 -4.03 9.43 8.67
#